data_AF-A0A817FGC5-F1
#
_entry.id   AF-A0A817FGC5-F1
#
_cell.length_a   1.000
_cell.length_b   1.000
_cell.length_c   1.000
_cell.angle_alpha   90.00
_cell.angle_beta   90.00
_cell.angle_gamma   90.00
#
_symmetry.space_group_name_H-M   'P 1'
#
loop_
_entity.id
_entity.type
_entity.pdbx_description
1 polymer ?
#
loop_
_entity_poly.entity_id
_entity_poly.type
_entity_poly.pdbx_seq_one_letter_code
_entity_poly.pdbx_strand_id
1 'polypeptide(L)'
;MQVVDATTVQFAWEPPLAIDEVNIRGFLKAYQIEMFRLDDPENSLRVAPSISPSQTWVTLFNAPSNGDIGARIRIETERYLGPTSLVIQFQTREGRPGPVTNFRGVPFAGNGILLFWDPPDEPNGFIIGYQIDYRTIESIVAQPGLDQPSIVIQDPNQRSYLVGGLKPNTKYRVQVRARTIAGLSTSPAMIELTTNYSLVPSKPKFIVTYVGTTFFNVSFDPTIMPIPGSLYYVQYKENERDGESIFKRTYVVSNDRTIIVSPLEPGKTYITILVAGDGIRAETKSDSQLVTTAGKDRRPRDTDAPWFIGLLVALIILLIVLIAVCVLMTRKGGKYSALEKDIVHEDDDSKFADYNRAPSDLSMGEFDDDKRRTYLVKYGESDGFASDGQNDDQKNFSTAV
;
A
#
# COMPACT_ATOMS: atom_id res chain seq x y z
N MET A 1 45.84 -6.51 -4.46
CA MET A 1 44.76 -5.65 -4.95
C MET A 1 43.47 -6.05 -4.26
N GLN A 2 42.67 -5.07 -3.83
CA GLN A 2 41.42 -5.29 -3.10
C GLN A 2 40.33 -4.39 -3.68
N VAL A 3 39.20 -4.96 -4.08
CA VAL A 3 38.00 -4.18 -4.43
C VAL A 3 37.35 -3.73 -3.12
N VAL A 4 37.23 -2.41 -2.94
CA VAL A 4 36.71 -1.82 -1.70
C VAL A 4 35.20 -1.59 -1.82
N ASP A 5 34.75 -1.07 -2.96
CA ASP A 5 33.32 -0.84 -3.27
C ASP A 5 33.09 -0.89 -4.80
N ALA A 6 31.85 -0.71 -5.24
CA ALA A 6 31.45 -0.73 -6.66
C ALA A 6 32.28 0.16 -7.59
N THR A 7 32.74 1.31 -7.09
CA THR A 7 33.55 2.29 -7.83
C THR A 7 34.91 2.56 -7.19
N THR A 8 35.28 1.82 -6.13
CA THR A 8 36.52 2.08 -5.37
C THR A 8 37.38 0.83 -5.32
N VAL A 9 38.63 0.97 -5.77
CA VAL A 9 39.59 -0.14 -5.85
C VAL A 9 40.90 0.28 -5.22
N GLN A 10 41.45 -0.58 -4.36
CA GLN A 10 42.75 -0.39 -3.76
C GLN A 10 43.80 -1.24 -4.46
N PHE A 11 44.84 -0.57 -4.95
CA PHE A 11 46.01 -1.20 -5.53
C PHE A 11 47.18 -1.12 -4.55
N ALA A 12 47.98 -2.18 -4.52
CA ALA A 12 49.24 -2.22 -3.83
C ALA A 12 50.23 -2.94 -4.73
N TRP A 13 51.47 -2.46 -4.78
CA TRP A 13 52.53 -3.01 -5.61
C TRP A 13 53.83 -3.00 -4.85
N GLU A 14 54.75 -3.86 -5.28
CA GLU A 14 56.12 -3.80 -4.81
C GLU A 14 56.88 -2.74 -5.60
N PRO A 15 57.69 -1.90 -4.94
CA PRO A 15 58.55 -0.98 -5.68
C PRO A 15 59.48 -1.81 -6.56
N PRO A 16 59.86 -1.31 -7.75
CA PRO A 16 60.83 -1.99 -8.58
C PRO A 16 62.08 -2.22 -7.73
N LEU A 17 62.43 -3.49 -7.54
CA LEU A 17 63.62 -3.86 -6.79
C LEU A 17 64.78 -3.07 -7.43
N ALA A 18 65.58 -2.39 -6.62
CA ALA A 18 66.83 -1.77 -7.06
C ALA A 18 67.89 -2.85 -7.40
N ILE A 19 67.46 -3.88 -8.10
CA ILE A 19 68.28 -4.96 -8.62
C ILE A 19 68.64 -4.49 -10.02
N ASP A 20 69.83 -3.90 -10.01
CA ASP A 20 70.64 -3.44 -11.13
C ASP A 20 70.28 -2.04 -11.65
N GLU A 21 71.20 -1.11 -11.39
CA GLU A 21 71.39 0.20 -12.03
C GLU A 21 71.43 0.15 -13.58
N VAL A 22 71.14 -1.00 -14.19
CA VAL A 22 71.14 -1.29 -15.62
C VAL A 22 69.77 -1.08 -16.27
N ASN A 23 68.65 -1.25 -15.54
CA ASN A 23 67.31 -1.30 -16.16
C ASN A 23 66.42 -0.06 -15.98
N ILE A 24 66.72 0.85 -15.04
CA ILE A 24 66.05 2.16 -14.97
C ILE A 24 67.03 3.21 -15.47
N ARG A 25 66.91 3.59 -16.73
CA ARG A 25 67.63 4.75 -17.28
C ARG A 25 66.95 6.03 -16.81
N GLY A 26 67.26 6.48 -15.59
CA GLY A 26 66.78 7.76 -15.02
C GLY A 26 66.33 7.67 -13.57
N PHE A 27 65.93 8.82 -13.01
CA PHE A 27 65.37 8.92 -11.65
C PHE A 27 63.86 8.64 -11.66
N LEU A 28 63.41 7.72 -10.82
CA LEU A 28 61.99 7.44 -10.58
C LEU A 28 61.33 8.70 -9.99
N LYS A 29 60.37 9.27 -10.72
CA LYS A 29 59.67 10.48 -10.32
C LYS A 29 58.29 10.18 -9.75
N ALA A 30 57.56 9.23 -10.34
CA ALA A 30 56.24 8.82 -9.88
C ALA A 30 55.84 7.45 -10.43
N TYR A 31 54.76 6.89 -9.89
CA TYR A 31 54.02 5.79 -10.50
C TYR A 31 52.76 6.31 -11.18
N GLN A 32 52.36 5.65 -12.27
CA GLN A 32 51.13 5.93 -12.98
C GLN A 32 50.33 4.64 -13.16
N ILE A 33 49.08 4.66 -12.70
CA ILE A 33 48.15 3.52 -12.84
C ILE A 33 47.14 3.83 -13.94
N GLU A 34 46.92 2.86 -14.81
CA GLU A 34 45.91 2.87 -15.84
C GLU A 34 44.86 1.81 -15.51
N MET A 35 43.59 2.17 -15.59
CA MET A 35 42.45 1.26 -15.47
C MET A 35 41.57 1.37 -16.71
N PHE A 36 41.02 0.26 -17.16
CA PHE A 36 40.13 0.22 -18.32
C PHE A 36 39.22 -1.00 -18.22
N ARG A 37 38.06 -0.95 -18.86
CA ARG A 37 37.21 -2.12 -19.04
C ARG A 37 37.83 -3.05 -20.07
N LEU A 38 37.78 -4.36 -19.84
CA LEU A 38 38.36 -5.35 -20.73
C LEU A 38 37.61 -5.47 -22.07
N ASP A 39 36.31 -5.12 -22.09
CA ASP A 39 35.47 -5.11 -23.29
C ASP A 39 35.73 -3.91 -24.22
N ASP A 40 36.17 -2.78 -23.67
CA ASP A 40 36.49 -1.56 -24.42
C ASP A 40 37.70 -0.82 -23.83
N PRO A 41 38.93 -1.36 -23.99
CA PRO A 41 40.11 -0.89 -23.28
C PRO A 41 40.55 0.53 -23.66
N GLU A 42 40.32 0.95 -24.91
CA GLU A 42 40.79 2.25 -25.40
C GLU A 42 39.87 3.40 -24.96
N ASN A 43 38.55 3.27 -25.14
CA ASN A 43 37.64 4.36 -24.81
C ASN A 43 37.37 4.49 -23.31
N SER A 44 37.59 3.41 -22.54
CA SER A 44 37.37 3.39 -21.09
C SER A 44 38.64 3.66 -20.28
N LEU A 45 39.76 3.97 -20.92
CA LEU A 45 41.03 4.21 -20.25
C LEU A 45 40.93 5.39 -19.27
N ARG A 46 41.16 5.09 -18.00
CA ARG A 46 41.27 6.05 -16.89
C ARG A 46 42.69 6.01 -16.34
N VAL A 47 43.33 7.17 -16.28
CA VAL A 47 44.69 7.31 -15.76
C VAL A 47 44.62 8.00 -14.40
N ALA A 48 45.15 7.36 -13.37
CA ALA A 48 45.23 7.94 -12.04
C ALA A 48 46.22 9.12 -12.00
N PRO A 49 46.05 10.07 -11.07
CA PRO A 49 47.07 11.08 -10.79
C PRO A 49 48.44 10.44 -10.49
N SER A 50 49.54 11.12 -10.82
CA SER A 50 50.90 10.64 -10.55
C SER A 50 51.10 10.41 -9.04
N ILE A 51 51.53 9.20 -8.66
CA ILE A 51 51.70 8.76 -7.27
C ILE A 51 53.16 8.85 -6.87
N SER A 52 53.45 9.33 -5.66
CA SER A 52 54.81 9.49 -5.14
C SER A 52 55.62 8.17 -5.17
N PRO A 53 56.94 8.21 -5.45
CA PRO A 53 57.82 7.04 -5.38
C PRO A 53 57.87 6.37 -4.00
N SER A 54 57.61 7.12 -2.93
CA SER A 54 57.57 6.62 -1.54
C SER A 54 56.29 5.85 -1.22
N GLN A 55 55.29 5.88 -2.09
CA GLN A 55 53.99 5.28 -1.89
C GLN A 55 53.85 4.03 -2.75
N THR A 56 53.50 2.91 -2.12
CA THR A 56 53.38 1.57 -2.74
C THR A 56 51.94 1.04 -2.79
N TRP A 57 50.97 1.91 -2.49
CA TRP A 57 49.56 1.61 -2.55
C TRP A 57 48.75 2.85 -2.90
N VAL A 58 47.59 2.69 -3.53
CA VAL A 58 46.67 3.79 -3.81
C VAL A 58 45.23 3.31 -3.82
N THR A 59 44.32 4.17 -3.42
CA THR A 59 42.88 3.97 -3.59
C THR A 59 42.41 4.77 -4.78
N LEU A 60 41.91 4.10 -5.81
CA LEU A 60 41.32 4.73 -6.99
C LEU A 60 39.81 4.77 -6.85
N PHE A 61 39.26 5.98 -7.04
CA PHE A 61 37.82 6.25 -7.05
C PHE A 61 37.32 6.31 -8.50
N ASN A 62 36.00 6.15 -8.69
CA ASN A 62 35.33 6.15 -9.99
C ASN A 62 35.87 5.07 -10.95
N ALA A 63 36.23 3.90 -10.42
CA ALA A 63 36.46 2.72 -11.25
C ALA A 63 35.17 2.39 -12.01
N PRO A 64 35.26 1.93 -13.29
CA PRO A 64 34.08 1.49 -14.01
C PRO A 64 33.40 0.36 -13.23
N SER A 65 32.13 0.56 -12.90
CA SER A 65 31.37 -0.39 -12.08
C SER A 65 30.60 -1.37 -12.96
N ASN A 66 30.23 -2.53 -12.39
CA ASN A 66 29.54 -3.61 -13.08
C ASN A 66 30.23 -4.06 -14.40
N GLY A 67 31.49 -4.49 -14.31
CA GLY A 67 32.21 -5.02 -15.46
C GLY A 67 33.55 -5.69 -15.11
N ASP A 68 34.12 -6.37 -16.09
CA ASP A 68 35.48 -6.92 -15.99
C ASP A 68 36.50 -5.82 -16.32
N ILE A 69 37.33 -5.51 -15.35
CA ILE A 69 38.26 -4.38 -15.37
C ILE A 69 39.69 -4.91 -15.43
N GLY A 70 40.48 -4.31 -16.32
CA GLY A 70 41.93 -4.43 -16.37
C GLY A 70 42.58 -3.23 -15.71
N ALA A 71 43.65 -3.46 -14.94
CA ALA A 71 44.52 -2.40 -14.47
C ALA A 71 46.00 -2.75 -14.67
N ARG A 72 46.82 -1.74 -14.95
CA ARG A 72 48.28 -1.86 -15.10
C ARG A 72 48.98 -0.64 -14.55
N ILE A 73 50.21 -0.82 -14.08
CA ILE A 73 51.04 0.24 -13.52
C ILE A 73 52.28 0.45 -14.40
N ARG A 74 52.74 1.68 -14.52
CA ARG A 74 54.02 2.02 -15.13
C ARG A 74 54.76 3.06 -14.31
N ILE A 75 56.05 3.18 -14.58
CA ILE A 75 56.94 4.15 -13.94
C ILE A 75 56.97 5.44 -14.77
N GLU A 76 56.87 6.59 -14.12
CA GLU A 76 57.17 7.91 -14.69
C GLU A 76 58.57 8.33 -14.24
N THR A 77 59.46 8.57 -15.21
CA THR A 77 60.78 9.18 -14.98
C THR A 77 60.74 10.66 -15.36
N GLU A 78 61.82 11.41 -15.12
CA GLU A 78 61.90 12.83 -15.51
C GLU A 78 61.66 13.10 -17.01
N ARG A 79 61.91 12.12 -17.89
CA ARG A 79 61.83 12.32 -19.35
C ARG A 79 60.92 11.34 -20.07
N TYR A 80 60.64 10.16 -19.51
CA TYR A 80 59.94 9.08 -20.21
C TYR A 80 58.99 8.30 -19.30
N LEU A 81 57.96 7.74 -19.92
CA LEU A 81 57.12 6.70 -19.33
C LEU A 81 57.77 5.34 -19.59
N GLY A 82 57.99 4.58 -18.53
CA GLY A 82 58.49 3.21 -18.60
C GLY A 82 57.47 2.23 -19.18
N PRO A 83 57.88 0.98 -19.43
CA PRO A 83 56.96 -0.07 -19.87
C PRO A 83 55.86 -0.31 -18.84
N THR A 84 54.69 -0.76 -19.31
CA THR A 84 53.59 -1.14 -18.43
C THR A 84 53.83 -2.51 -17.80
N SER A 85 53.35 -2.70 -16.58
CA SER A 85 53.25 -4.01 -15.94
C SER A 85 52.30 -4.94 -16.72
N LEU A 86 52.25 -6.19 -16.27
CA LEU A 86 51.14 -7.07 -16.61
C LEU A 86 49.80 -6.46 -16.19
N VAL A 87 48.75 -6.78 -16.94
CA VAL A 87 47.37 -6.37 -16.63
C VAL A 87 46.82 -7.31 -15.57
N ILE A 88 46.40 -6.75 -14.44
CA ILE A 88 45.59 -7.46 -13.45
C ILE A 88 44.12 -7.31 -13.81
N GLN A 89 43.37 -8.41 -13.74
CA GLN A 89 41.96 -8.46 -14.08
C GLN A 89 41.12 -8.68 -12.83
N PHE A 90 40.00 -7.98 -12.72
CA PHE A 90 39.08 -8.10 -11.60
C PHE A 90 37.67 -7.64 -11.99
N GLN A 91 36.67 -8.05 -11.22
CA GLN A 91 35.29 -7.64 -11.43
C GLN A 91 34.85 -6.63 -10.36
N THR A 92 34.23 -5.54 -10.79
CA THR A 92 33.62 -4.55 -9.89
C THR A 92 32.17 -4.90 -9.58
N ARG A 93 31.72 -4.57 -8.36
CA ARG A 93 30.32 -4.76 -7.96
C ARG A 93 29.41 -3.73 -8.65
N GLU A 94 28.10 -3.99 -8.66
CA GLU A 94 27.13 -2.96 -9.02
C GLU A 94 27.15 -1.81 -8.03
N GLY A 95 27.12 -0.60 -8.56
CA GLY A 95 27.09 0.66 -7.85
C GLY A 95 25.80 1.44 -8.08
N ARG A 96 25.75 2.62 -7.47
CA ARG A 96 24.63 3.54 -7.66
C ARG A 96 24.73 4.20 -9.04
N PRO A 97 23.62 4.34 -9.78
CA PRO A 97 23.63 5.00 -11.07
C PRO A 97 24.03 6.48 -10.99
N GLY A 98 24.46 7.03 -12.13
CA GLY A 98 24.45 8.46 -12.38
C GLY A 98 23.01 9.03 -12.50
N PRO A 99 22.86 10.34 -12.68
CA PRO A 99 21.56 10.96 -12.94
C PRO A 99 21.00 10.50 -14.30
N VAL A 100 19.67 10.47 -14.43
CA VAL A 100 19.03 10.26 -15.73
C VAL A 100 19.33 11.40 -16.69
N THR A 101 19.38 11.12 -17.98
CA THR A 101 19.68 12.12 -19.02
C THR A 101 18.39 12.64 -19.68
N ASN A 102 18.49 13.75 -20.41
CA ASN A 102 17.36 14.36 -21.15
C ASN A 102 16.07 14.56 -20.34
N PHE A 103 16.21 14.81 -19.03
CA PHE A 103 15.07 14.98 -18.13
C PHE A 103 14.33 16.28 -18.42
N ARG A 104 13.05 16.15 -18.77
CA ARG A 104 12.16 17.26 -19.10
C ARG A 104 10.75 16.97 -18.61
N GLY A 105 9.96 18.02 -18.44
CA GLY A 105 8.57 17.91 -18.06
C GLY A 105 7.72 18.95 -18.76
N VAL A 106 6.48 18.60 -19.05
CA VAL A 106 5.47 19.50 -19.61
C VAL A 106 4.23 19.47 -18.72
N PRO A 107 3.59 20.62 -18.45
CA PRO A 107 2.30 20.64 -17.79
C PRO A 107 1.28 19.81 -18.58
N PHE A 108 0.50 18.98 -17.88
CA PHE A 108 -0.49 18.10 -18.49
C PHE A 108 -1.84 18.31 -17.80
N ALA A 109 -2.81 18.84 -18.54
CA ALA A 109 -4.02 19.44 -17.98
C ALA A 109 -3.65 20.48 -16.88
N GLY A 110 -4.58 20.84 -16.00
CA GLY A 110 -4.34 21.77 -14.90
C GLY A 110 -3.69 21.13 -13.68
N ASN A 111 -3.87 19.83 -13.44
CA ASN A 111 -3.44 19.16 -12.21
C ASN A 111 -2.42 18.04 -12.46
N GLY A 112 -1.68 18.09 -13.58
CA GLY A 112 -0.68 17.09 -13.90
C GLY A 112 0.60 17.64 -14.50
N ILE A 113 1.65 16.84 -14.42
CA ILE A 113 2.93 17.05 -15.11
C ILE A 113 3.31 15.74 -15.79
N LEU A 114 3.53 15.79 -17.11
CA LEU A 114 4.05 14.67 -17.88
C LEU A 114 5.57 14.79 -17.99
N LEU A 115 6.26 13.80 -17.45
CA LEU A 115 7.72 13.73 -17.39
C LEU A 115 8.27 12.84 -18.49
N PHE A 116 9.48 13.13 -18.93
CA PHE A 116 10.26 12.33 -19.87
C PHE A 116 11.73 12.32 -19.49
N TRP A 117 12.40 11.19 -19.62
CA TRP A 117 13.84 11.04 -19.35
C TRP A 117 14.42 9.85 -20.13
N ASP A 118 15.73 9.86 -20.28
CA ASP A 118 16.53 8.76 -20.82
C ASP A 118 17.36 8.09 -19.72
N PRO A 119 17.86 6.86 -19.93
CA PRO A 119 18.72 6.18 -18.96
C PRO A 119 19.98 6.98 -18.62
N PRO A 120 20.58 6.76 -17.43
CA PRO A 120 21.88 7.33 -17.11
C PRO A 120 22.96 6.88 -18.10
N ASP A 121 23.87 7.79 -18.49
CA ASP A 121 25.08 7.45 -19.26
C ASP A 121 26.03 6.54 -18.45
N GLU A 122 25.99 6.69 -17.13
CA GLU A 122 26.73 5.89 -16.15
C GLU A 122 25.75 5.04 -15.33
N PRO A 123 25.21 3.93 -15.87
CA PRO A 123 24.20 3.13 -15.19
C PRO A 123 24.77 2.44 -13.94
N ASN A 124 26.07 2.17 -13.93
CA ASN A 124 26.81 1.57 -12.82
C ASN A 124 26.23 0.24 -12.29
N GLY A 125 25.42 -0.46 -13.07
CA GLY A 125 24.66 -1.63 -12.64
C GLY A 125 23.49 -1.89 -13.57
N PHE A 126 22.65 -2.87 -13.24
CA PHE A 126 21.40 -3.08 -13.96
C PHE A 126 20.33 -2.13 -13.42
N ILE A 127 19.80 -1.27 -14.28
CA ILE A 127 18.65 -0.44 -13.91
C ILE A 127 17.46 -1.36 -13.66
N ILE A 128 16.87 -1.27 -12.47
CA ILE A 128 15.70 -2.04 -12.03
C ILE A 128 14.45 -1.16 -11.89
N GLY A 129 14.56 0.14 -12.16
CA GLY A 129 13.45 1.08 -12.03
C GLY A 129 13.88 2.51 -11.79
N TYR A 130 12.91 3.34 -11.45
CA TYR A 130 13.07 4.78 -11.22
C TYR A 130 12.30 5.23 -10.00
N GLN A 131 12.70 6.36 -9.41
CA GLN A 131 11.96 7.03 -8.37
C GLN A 131 11.72 8.49 -8.76
N ILE A 132 10.47 8.93 -8.64
CA ILE A 132 10.06 10.32 -8.90
C ILE A 132 9.64 10.95 -7.59
N ASP A 133 10.25 12.09 -7.27
CA ASP A 133 9.98 12.86 -6.06
C ASP A 133 9.50 14.26 -6.47
N TYR A 134 8.41 14.77 -5.89
CA TYR A 134 7.85 16.08 -6.31
C TYR A 134 7.26 16.91 -5.17
N ARG A 135 7.43 18.23 -5.23
CA ARG A 135 6.94 19.19 -4.21
C ARG A 135 6.62 20.55 -4.78
N THR A 136 5.75 21.29 -4.11
CA THR A 136 5.57 22.72 -4.41
C THR A 136 6.78 23.51 -3.91
N ILE A 137 7.15 24.57 -4.62
CA ILE A 137 8.25 25.46 -4.19
C ILE A 137 7.92 26.09 -2.83
N GLU A 138 6.67 26.49 -2.61
CA GLU A 138 6.18 26.99 -1.32
C GLU A 138 6.41 26.00 -0.17
N SER A 139 6.13 24.71 -0.39
CA SER A 139 6.34 23.67 0.63
C SER A 139 7.82 23.48 0.95
N ILE A 140 8.70 23.57 -0.05
CA ILE A 140 10.15 23.45 0.16
C ILE A 140 10.66 24.59 1.04
N VAL A 141 10.17 25.82 0.82
CA VAL A 141 10.58 27.00 1.60
C VAL A 141 9.98 26.96 3.00
N ALA A 142 8.70 26.58 3.14
CA ALA A 142 8.02 26.58 4.42
C ALA A 142 8.45 25.44 5.35
N GLN A 143 8.77 24.27 4.80
CA GLN A 143 9.09 23.06 5.58
C GLN A 143 10.30 22.34 4.97
N PRO A 144 11.51 22.90 5.15
CA PRO A 144 12.73 22.23 4.71
C PRO A 144 12.87 20.91 5.48
N GLY A 145 13.02 19.80 4.76
CA GLY A 145 13.32 18.48 5.36
C GLY A 145 12.12 17.58 5.69
N LEU A 146 10.87 17.97 5.40
CA LEU A 146 9.74 17.04 5.48
C LEU A 146 9.96 15.86 4.50
N ASP A 147 9.21 14.75 4.62
CA ASP A 147 9.23 13.63 3.67
C ASP A 147 8.55 13.91 2.34
N GLN A 148 9.26 13.65 1.23
CA GLN A 148 8.81 13.97 -0.12
C GLN A 148 7.87 12.88 -0.64
N PRO A 149 6.71 13.24 -1.23
CA PRO A 149 5.92 12.28 -1.99
C PRO A 149 6.82 11.62 -3.04
N SER A 150 6.92 10.29 -2.97
CA SER A 150 7.76 9.50 -3.84
C SER A 150 6.92 8.47 -4.60
N ILE A 151 7.23 8.31 -5.88
CA ILE A 151 6.61 7.33 -6.77
C ILE A 151 7.71 6.38 -7.20
N VAL A 152 7.55 5.10 -6.87
CA VAL A 152 8.52 4.05 -7.24
C VAL A 152 8.02 3.32 -8.48
N ILE A 153 8.81 3.36 -9.53
CA ILE A 153 8.58 2.69 -10.80
C ILE A 153 9.50 1.46 -10.84
N GLN A 154 8.91 0.27 -11.01
CA GLN A 154 9.65 -1.00 -11.08
C GLN A 154 9.99 -1.43 -12.51
N ASP A 155 9.48 -0.71 -13.52
CA ASP A 155 9.80 -0.97 -14.92
C ASP A 155 11.11 -0.24 -15.30
N PRO A 156 12.19 -0.97 -15.62
CA PRO A 156 13.45 -0.36 -16.03
C PRO A 156 13.40 0.26 -17.44
N ASN A 157 12.37 -0.04 -18.23
CA ASN A 157 12.16 0.52 -19.56
C ASN A 157 11.26 1.75 -19.57
N GLN A 158 10.72 2.16 -18.41
CA GLN A 158 9.92 3.37 -18.33
C GLN A 158 10.76 4.61 -18.66
N ARG A 159 10.28 5.45 -19.60
CA ARG A 159 10.93 6.71 -20.03
C ARG A 159 10.05 7.93 -19.87
N SER A 160 8.82 7.75 -19.42
CA SER A 160 7.85 8.82 -19.20
C SER A 160 6.95 8.52 -18.03
N TYR A 161 6.38 9.54 -17.39
CA TYR A 161 5.40 9.31 -16.34
C TYR A 161 4.49 10.51 -16.13
N LEU A 162 3.19 10.28 -16.01
CA LEU A 162 2.22 11.31 -15.68
C LEU A 162 2.01 11.39 -14.16
N VAL A 163 2.59 12.42 -13.54
CA VAL A 163 2.31 12.77 -12.15
C VAL A 163 0.99 13.55 -12.13
N GLY A 164 -0.09 12.92 -11.68
CA GLY A 164 -1.42 13.54 -11.58
C GLY A 164 -1.78 13.98 -10.16
N GLY A 165 -2.91 14.67 -10.01
CA GLY A 165 -3.44 15.09 -8.70
C GLY A 165 -2.67 16.24 -8.04
N LEU A 166 -1.93 17.00 -8.84
CA LEU A 166 -1.22 18.21 -8.40
C LEU A 166 -2.19 19.37 -8.20
N LYS A 167 -1.73 20.46 -7.57
CA LYS A 167 -2.49 21.72 -7.50
C LYS A 167 -2.36 22.48 -8.82
N PRO A 168 -3.42 23.11 -9.33
CA PRO A 168 -3.35 23.92 -10.54
C PRO A 168 -2.63 25.24 -10.29
N ASN A 169 -2.08 25.83 -11.37
CA ASN A 169 -1.33 27.09 -11.35
C ASN A 169 -0.31 27.16 -10.20
N THR A 170 0.40 26.06 -9.95
CA THR A 170 1.31 25.92 -8.82
C THR A 170 2.68 25.51 -9.31
N LYS A 171 3.74 26.17 -8.84
CA LYS A 171 5.11 25.84 -9.20
C LYS A 171 5.61 24.64 -8.40
N TYR A 172 6.03 23.60 -9.11
CA TYR A 172 6.59 22.37 -8.57
C TYR A 172 8.06 22.23 -8.91
N ARG A 173 8.81 21.62 -7.98
CA ARG A 173 10.12 21.00 -8.23
C ARG A 173 9.90 19.50 -8.32
N VAL A 174 10.38 18.91 -9.40
CA VAL A 174 10.28 17.47 -9.65
C VAL A 174 11.68 16.90 -9.86
N GLN A 175 11.93 15.74 -9.26
CA GLN A 175 13.21 15.04 -9.31
C GLN A 175 12.99 13.61 -9.76
N VAL A 176 13.95 13.08 -10.53
CA VAL A 176 13.96 11.68 -10.97
C VAL A 176 15.33 11.07 -10.66
N ARG A 177 15.31 9.86 -10.10
CA ARG A 177 16.50 9.03 -9.83
C ARG A 177 16.32 7.67 -10.48
N ALA A 178 17.37 7.14 -11.08
CA ALA A 178 17.43 5.75 -11.50
C ALA A 178 17.78 4.86 -10.30
N ARG A 179 17.48 3.55 -10.40
CA ARG A 179 17.68 2.59 -9.32
C ARG A 179 18.40 1.34 -9.82
N THR A 180 19.42 0.90 -9.08
CA THR A 180 20.03 -0.44 -9.16
C THR A 180 19.82 -1.18 -7.84
N ILE A 181 20.35 -2.40 -7.72
CA ILE A 181 20.39 -3.13 -6.44
C ILE A 181 21.23 -2.43 -5.36
N ALA A 182 22.20 -1.60 -5.76
CA ALA A 182 23.04 -0.83 -4.85
C ALA A 182 22.39 0.48 -4.36
N GLY A 183 21.27 0.88 -4.96
CA GLY A 183 20.44 2.00 -4.51
C GLY A 183 20.04 2.97 -5.62
N LEU A 184 19.58 4.15 -5.20
CA LEU A 184 19.20 5.24 -6.09
C LEU A 184 20.44 5.99 -6.62
N SER A 185 20.26 6.72 -7.72
CA SER A 185 21.28 7.59 -8.28
C SER A 185 21.93 8.50 -7.23
N THR A 186 23.25 8.73 -7.37
CA THR A 186 24.02 9.60 -6.48
C THR A 186 23.51 11.05 -6.49
N SER A 187 23.06 11.52 -7.66
CA SER A 187 22.40 12.81 -7.85
C SER A 187 21.06 12.63 -8.59
N PRO A 188 20.03 13.43 -8.25
CA PRO A 188 18.78 13.45 -9.01
C PRO A 188 18.92 14.34 -10.24
N ALA A 189 18.24 13.97 -11.34
CA ALA A 189 17.87 14.96 -12.34
C ALA A 189 16.71 15.80 -11.82
N MET A 190 16.71 17.12 -12.06
CA MET A 190 15.75 18.05 -11.47
C MET A 190 15.22 19.03 -12.51
N ILE A 191 13.92 19.34 -12.42
CA ILE A 191 13.28 20.44 -13.15
C ILE A 191 12.34 21.22 -12.21
N GLU A 192 12.04 22.46 -12.59
CA GLU A 192 10.97 23.25 -12.00
C GLU A 192 10.00 23.73 -13.08
N LEU A 193 8.71 23.62 -12.82
CA LEU A 193 7.66 24.05 -13.75
C LEU A 193 6.36 24.35 -13.02
N THR A 194 5.50 25.13 -13.65
CA THR A 194 4.19 25.51 -13.13
C THR A 194 3.11 24.72 -13.85
N THR A 195 2.21 24.09 -13.11
CA THR A 195 1.02 23.43 -13.66
C THR A 195 0.08 24.44 -14.32
N ASN A 196 -0.75 24.01 -15.27
CA ASN A 196 -1.71 24.92 -15.91
C ASN A 196 -2.87 25.28 -14.97
N TYR A 197 -3.74 26.18 -15.42
CA TYR A 197 -5.05 26.38 -14.78
C TYR A 197 -5.93 25.14 -14.96
N SER A 198 -6.73 24.82 -13.95
CA SER A 198 -7.70 23.71 -14.00
C SER A 198 -8.84 24.05 -14.95
N LEU A 199 -9.13 23.11 -15.85
CA LEU A 199 -10.24 23.17 -16.79
C LEU A 199 -11.07 21.90 -16.67
N VAL A 200 -12.36 21.99 -17.02
CA VAL A 200 -13.22 20.81 -17.08
C VAL A 200 -12.74 19.89 -18.20
N PRO A 201 -12.41 18.61 -17.92
CA PRO A 201 -11.97 17.68 -18.94
C PRO A 201 -12.98 17.51 -20.08
N SER A 202 -12.47 17.23 -21.26
CA SER A 202 -13.26 16.72 -22.37
C SER A 202 -13.87 15.37 -22.03
N LYS A 203 -14.98 15.04 -22.68
CA LYS A 203 -15.66 13.76 -22.48
C LYS A 203 -14.73 12.59 -22.84
N PRO A 204 -14.37 11.72 -21.88
CA PRO A 204 -13.46 10.64 -22.16
C PRO A 204 -14.13 9.52 -22.96
N LYS A 205 -13.30 8.77 -23.70
CA LYS A 205 -13.70 7.56 -24.43
C LYS A 205 -12.85 6.40 -23.95
N PHE A 206 -13.48 5.23 -23.86
CA PHE A 206 -12.81 4.02 -23.45
C PHE A 206 -13.29 2.83 -24.28
N ILE A 207 -12.46 1.78 -24.27
CA ILE A 207 -12.78 0.47 -24.83
C ILE A 207 -12.59 -0.59 -23.76
N VAL A 208 -13.37 -1.67 -23.86
CA VAL A 208 -13.18 -2.85 -23.03
C VAL A 208 -12.23 -3.79 -23.76
N THR A 209 -11.05 -4.03 -23.21
CA THR A 209 -9.99 -4.81 -23.88
C THR A 209 -9.96 -6.27 -23.45
N TYR A 210 -10.44 -6.58 -22.24
CA TYR A 210 -10.49 -7.94 -21.73
C TYR A 210 -11.68 -8.12 -20.80
N VAL A 211 -12.33 -9.29 -20.86
CA VAL A 211 -13.46 -9.65 -20.00
C VAL A 211 -13.19 -11.01 -19.37
N GLY A 212 -13.00 -11.02 -18.05
CA GLY A 212 -12.89 -12.21 -17.23
C GLY A 212 -14.22 -12.59 -16.59
N THR A 213 -14.18 -13.60 -15.70
CA THR A 213 -15.37 -14.06 -14.96
C THR A 213 -15.76 -13.14 -13.82
N THR A 214 -14.80 -12.44 -13.22
CA THR A 214 -15.02 -11.56 -12.05
C THR A 214 -14.37 -10.19 -12.21
N PHE A 215 -13.92 -9.86 -13.41
CA PHE A 215 -13.27 -8.59 -13.73
C PHE A 215 -13.33 -8.28 -15.22
N PHE A 216 -13.09 -7.03 -15.59
CA PHE A 216 -12.79 -6.64 -16.97
C PHE A 216 -11.81 -5.46 -17.00
N ASN A 217 -11.13 -5.28 -18.12
CA ASN A 217 -10.15 -4.22 -18.33
C ASN A 217 -10.75 -3.12 -19.19
N VAL A 218 -10.65 -1.87 -18.69
CA VAL A 218 -11.03 -0.65 -19.40
C VAL A 218 -9.76 0.06 -19.83
N SER A 219 -9.56 0.23 -21.13
CA SER A 219 -8.41 0.95 -21.68
C SER A 219 -8.85 2.25 -22.35
N PHE A 220 -8.03 3.29 -22.23
CA PHE A 220 -8.31 4.62 -22.75
C PHE A 220 -7.02 5.34 -23.16
N ASP A 221 -7.17 6.30 -24.06
CA ASP A 221 -6.07 7.14 -24.53
C ASP A 221 -6.39 8.62 -24.24
N PRO A 222 -5.65 9.27 -23.34
CA PRO A 222 -5.81 10.69 -23.11
C PRO A 222 -5.35 11.60 -24.25
N THR A 223 -4.43 11.15 -25.10
CA THR A 223 -3.82 12.00 -26.11
C THR A 223 -4.78 12.40 -27.24
N ILE A 224 -5.86 11.64 -27.43
CA ILE A 224 -6.91 11.95 -28.41
C ILE A 224 -7.92 13.00 -27.91
N MET A 225 -7.82 13.43 -26.65
CA MET A 225 -8.73 14.41 -26.06
C MET A 225 -8.11 15.82 -26.08
N PRO A 226 -8.88 16.87 -26.45
CA PRO A 226 -8.40 18.24 -26.39
C PRO A 226 -8.02 18.68 -24.97
N ILE A 227 -8.82 18.29 -23.98
CA ILE A 227 -8.58 18.56 -22.56
C ILE A 227 -8.69 17.22 -21.81
N PRO A 228 -7.62 16.43 -21.70
CA PRO A 228 -7.71 15.06 -21.20
C PRO A 228 -8.10 14.93 -19.73
N GLY A 229 -7.74 15.90 -18.89
CA GLY A 229 -7.67 15.73 -17.44
C GLY A 229 -6.39 14.97 -17.02
N SER A 230 -6.10 14.95 -15.72
CA SER A 230 -4.85 14.40 -15.16
C SER A 230 -5.06 13.14 -14.30
N LEU A 231 -6.32 12.82 -13.97
CA LEU A 231 -6.71 11.69 -13.14
C LEU A 231 -7.88 10.93 -13.79
N TYR A 232 -7.90 9.62 -13.63
CA TYR A 232 -8.91 8.74 -14.23
C TYR A 232 -9.36 7.67 -13.25
N TYR A 233 -10.64 7.33 -13.28
CA TYR A 233 -11.18 6.18 -12.57
C TYR A 233 -12.46 5.70 -13.26
N VAL A 234 -12.86 4.46 -12.98
CA VAL A 234 -14.07 3.87 -13.56
C VAL A 234 -15.17 3.82 -12.51
N GLN A 235 -16.35 4.35 -12.85
CA GLN A 235 -17.58 4.12 -12.12
C GLN A 235 -18.31 2.94 -12.75
N TYR A 236 -18.78 2.00 -11.93
CA TYR A 236 -19.52 0.84 -12.41
C TYR A 236 -20.65 0.46 -11.45
N LYS A 237 -21.76 -0.04 -12.01
CA LYS A 237 -22.87 -0.61 -11.22
C LYS A 237 -23.48 -1.77 -11.95
N GLU A 238 -24.05 -2.72 -11.21
CA GLU A 238 -24.78 -3.82 -11.83
C GLU A 238 -26.05 -3.31 -12.53
N ASN A 239 -26.32 -3.82 -13.72
CA ASN A 239 -27.50 -3.48 -14.50
C ASN A 239 -28.70 -4.35 -14.04
N GLU A 240 -29.20 -4.08 -12.84
CA GLU A 240 -30.38 -4.76 -12.29
C GLU A 240 -31.69 -4.13 -12.79
N ARG A 241 -32.75 -4.95 -12.90
CA ARG A 241 -34.09 -4.50 -13.34
C ARG A 241 -34.78 -3.56 -12.35
N ASP A 242 -34.51 -3.69 -11.05
CA ASP A 242 -35.22 -2.97 -9.99
C ASP A 242 -34.49 -1.71 -9.47
N GLY A 243 -33.35 -1.34 -10.06
CA GLY A 243 -32.79 0.00 -9.93
C GLY A 243 -32.06 0.35 -8.63
N GLU A 244 -31.89 -0.57 -7.67
CA GLU A 244 -31.26 -0.28 -6.36
C GLU A 244 -29.71 -0.28 -6.36
N SER A 245 -29.06 -0.55 -7.50
CA SER A 245 -27.60 -0.63 -7.52
C SER A 245 -26.91 0.74 -7.49
N ILE A 246 -26.00 0.93 -6.53
CA ILE A 246 -25.18 2.15 -6.37
C ILE A 246 -23.91 2.02 -7.22
N PHE A 247 -23.48 3.13 -7.83
CA PHE A 247 -22.18 3.18 -8.51
C PHE A 247 -21.03 2.98 -7.52
N LYS A 248 -20.25 1.93 -7.78
CA LYS A 248 -18.93 1.71 -7.18
C LYS A 248 -17.88 2.43 -8.02
N ARG A 249 -16.72 2.71 -7.43
CA ARG A 249 -15.57 3.34 -8.12
C ARG A 249 -14.30 2.53 -7.94
N THR A 250 -13.44 2.52 -8.95
CA THR A 250 -12.08 2.00 -8.84
C THR A 250 -11.16 2.98 -8.13
N TYR A 251 -9.92 2.56 -7.87
CA TYR A 251 -8.84 3.48 -7.50
C TYR A 251 -8.58 4.49 -8.63
N VAL A 252 -8.15 5.67 -8.24
CA VAL A 252 -7.79 6.75 -9.17
C VAL A 252 -6.38 6.50 -9.68
N VAL A 253 -6.21 6.57 -11.00
CA VAL A 253 -4.92 6.42 -11.68
C VAL A 253 -4.59 7.70 -12.44
N SER A 254 -3.30 7.96 -12.64
CA SER A 254 -2.82 9.07 -13.49
C SER A 254 -2.10 8.53 -14.72
N ASN A 255 -1.09 7.69 -14.50
CA ASN A 255 -0.21 7.18 -15.55
C ASN A 255 -0.79 5.97 -16.30
N ASP A 256 -1.50 5.10 -15.58
CA ASP A 256 -1.99 3.85 -16.14
C ASP A 256 -3.07 4.09 -17.20
N ARG A 257 -2.90 3.45 -18.36
CA ARG A 257 -3.82 3.54 -19.51
C ARG A 257 -4.91 2.47 -19.50
N THR A 258 -4.82 1.54 -18.55
CA THR A 258 -5.77 0.45 -18.39
C THR A 258 -6.14 0.33 -16.91
N ILE A 259 -7.44 0.35 -16.63
CA ILE A 259 -8.00 0.20 -15.30
C ILE A 259 -8.71 -1.15 -15.23
N ILE A 260 -8.35 -1.94 -14.24
CA ILE A 260 -9.01 -3.21 -13.95
C ILE A 260 -10.22 -2.93 -13.07
N VAL A 261 -11.40 -3.36 -13.51
CA VAL A 261 -12.64 -3.26 -12.76
C VAL A 261 -12.92 -4.60 -12.09
N SER A 262 -12.76 -4.64 -10.77
CA SER A 262 -12.91 -5.85 -9.96
C SER A 262 -13.16 -5.48 -8.49
N PRO A 263 -13.70 -6.39 -7.66
CA PRO A 263 -14.29 -7.69 -8.02
C PRO A 263 -15.74 -7.56 -8.51
N LEU A 264 -16.15 -8.46 -9.40
CA LEU A 264 -17.47 -8.53 -10.02
C LEU A 264 -18.07 -9.95 -9.93
N GLU A 265 -19.38 -10.06 -10.13
CA GLU A 265 -20.08 -11.34 -10.19
C GLU A 265 -20.02 -11.95 -11.60
N PRO A 266 -19.87 -13.28 -11.74
CA PRO A 266 -19.90 -13.96 -13.04
C PRO A 266 -21.26 -13.92 -13.73
N GLY A 267 -21.26 -13.73 -15.05
CA GLY A 267 -22.47 -13.72 -15.88
C GLY A 267 -23.40 -12.52 -15.66
N LYS A 268 -22.98 -11.49 -14.93
CA LYS A 268 -23.75 -10.26 -14.71
C LYS A 268 -23.34 -9.15 -15.66
N THR A 269 -24.29 -8.30 -16.02
CA THR A 269 -24.06 -7.11 -16.85
C THR A 269 -23.89 -5.88 -15.97
N TYR A 270 -22.87 -5.07 -16.26
CA TYR A 270 -22.54 -3.85 -15.53
C TYR A 270 -22.61 -2.63 -16.45
N ILE A 271 -23.21 -1.55 -15.95
CA ILE A 271 -23.09 -0.21 -16.53
C ILE A 271 -21.74 0.35 -16.11
N THR A 272 -20.91 0.70 -17.08
CA THR A 272 -19.53 1.14 -16.89
C THR A 272 -19.33 2.53 -17.47
N ILE A 273 -18.70 3.42 -16.72
CA ILE A 273 -18.46 4.82 -17.09
C ILE A 273 -17.02 5.17 -16.71
N LEU A 274 -16.22 5.63 -17.67
CA LEU A 274 -14.92 6.22 -17.41
C LEU A 274 -15.11 7.68 -16.96
N VAL A 275 -14.43 8.08 -15.90
CA VAL A 275 -14.42 9.46 -15.42
C VAL A 275 -13.02 10.04 -15.57
N ALA A 276 -12.93 11.17 -16.26
CA ALA A 276 -11.71 11.97 -16.34
C ALA A 276 -11.84 13.16 -15.39
N GLY A 277 -10.79 13.43 -14.61
CA GLY A 277 -10.75 14.46 -13.59
C GLY A 277 -9.50 15.33 -13.71
N ASP A 278 -9.64 16.60 -13.33
CA ASP A 278 -8.55 17.57 -13.25
C ASP A 278 -8.63 18.38 -11.94
N GLY A 279 -8.52 17.66 -10.83
CA GLY A 279 -8.74 18.18 -9.47
C GLY A 279 -10.13 17.87 -8.92
N ILE A 280 -10.42 18.40 -7.73
CA ILE A 280 -11.60 18.00 -6.92
C ILE A 280 -12.95 18.42 -7.55
N ARG A 281 -12.96 19.41 -8.45
CA ARG A 281 -14.20 20.05 -8.95
C ARG A 281 -14.42 19.94 -10.46
N ALA A 282 -13.48 19.34 -11.18
CA ALA A 282 -13.48 19.31 -12.64
C ALA A 282 -13.46 17.86 -13.10
N GLU A 283 -14.63 17.22 -13.16
CA GLU A 283 -14.80 15.84 -13.62
C GLU A 283 -15.78 15.77 -14.79
N THR A 284 -15.46 14.92 -15.76
CA THR A 284 -16.33 14.64 -16.91
C THR A 284 -16.46 13.15 -17.10
N LYS A 285 -17.71 12.70 -17.26
CA LYS A 285 -18.06 11.28 -17.44
C LYS A 285 -18.14 10.93 -18.94
N SER A 286 -17.67 9.76 -19.30
CA SER A 286 -17.87 9.17 -20.63
C SER A 286 -19.34 8.82 -20.86
N ASP A 287 -19.65 8.38 -22.08
CA ASP A 287 -20.85 7.57 -22.31
C ASP A 287 -20.77 6.26 -21.51
N SER A 288 -21.92 5.75 -21.07
CA SER A 288 -21.99 4.45 -20.42
C SER A 288 -21.88 3.32 -21.43
N GLN A 289 -21.19 2.24 -21.06
CA GLN A 289 -21.18 0.99 -21.81
C GLN A 289 -21.65 -0.16 -20.92
N LEU A 290 -22.40 -1.09 -21.50
CA LEU A 290 -22.81 -2.32 -20.83
C LEU A 290 -21.75 -3.39 -21.06
N VAL A 291 -21.24 -3.96 -19.96
CA VAL A 291 -20.19 -4.99 -20.00
C VAL A 291 -20.68 -6.20 -19.24
N THR A 292 -20.72 -7.36 -19.89
CA THR A 292 -21.17 -8.61 -19.26
C THR A 292 -19.96 -9.47 -18.93
N THR A 293 -19.78 -9.83 -17.66
CA THR A 293 -18.69 -10.71 -17.21
C THR A 293 -18.87 -12.12 -17.76
N ALA A 294 -17.76 -12.82 -17.96
CA ALA A 294 -17.79 -14.21 -18.41
C ALA A 294 -18.35 -15.13 -17.31
N GLY A 295 -18.78 -16.33 -17.69
CA GLY A 295 -19.34 -17.33 -16.77
C GLY A 295 -20.86 -17.36 -16.74
N LYS A 296 -21.41 -18.26 -15.90
CA LYS A 296 -22.86 -18.40 -15.72
C LYS A 296 -23.31 -17.57 -14.54
N ASP A 297 -24.41 -16.84 -14.73
CA ASP A 297 -25.10 -16.17 -13.64
C ASP A 297 -25.48 -17.20 -12.56
N ARG A 298 -25.02 -16.98 -11.33
CA ARG A 298 -25.29 -17.84 -10.17
C ARG A 298 -26.54 -17.38 -9.41
N ARG A 299 -27.49 -16.70 -10.07
CA ARG A 299 -28.82 -16.56 -9.49
C ARG A 299 -29.33 -17.97 -9.15
N PRO A 300 -29.70 -18.25 -7.88
CA PRO A 300 -30.60 -19.37 -7.64
C PRO A 300 -31.80 -19.10 -8.53
N ARG A 301 -32.07 -20.02 -9.46
CA ARG A 301 -33.30 -20.00 -10.25
C ARG A 301 -34.42 -19.75 -9.26
N ASP A 302 -35.19 -18.68 -9.46
CA ASP A 302 -36.46 -18.42 -8.77
C ASP A 302 -37.33 -19.67 -8.96
N THR A 303 -37.11 -20.62 -8.09
CA THR A 303 -37.90 -21.81 -7.92
C THR A 303 -38.46 -21.56 -6.55
N ASP A 304 -39.45 -20.64 -6.54
CA ASP A 304 -40.29 -20.32 -5.42
C ASP A 304 -40.49 -21.58 -4.61
N ALA A 305 -39.97 -21.58 -3.38
CA ALA A 305 -40.06 -22.66 -2.43
C ALA A 305 -41.50 -23.20 -2.38
N PRO A 306 -41.86 -24.26 -3.12
CA PRO A 306 -43.25 -24.72 -3.19
C PRO A 306 -43.63 -25.36 -1.85
N TRP A 307 -42.61 -25.77 -1.09
CA TRP A 307 -42.73 -26.25 0.28
C TRP A 307 -43.31 -25.18 1.22
N PHE A 308 -43.05 -23.89 0.99
CA PHE A 308 -43.61 -22.82 1.82
C PHE A 308 -45.12 -22.68 1.60
N ILE A 309 -45.57 -22.74 0.35
CA ILE A 309 -47.00 -22.76 -0.01
C ILE A 309 -47.67 -24.02 0.56
N GLY A 310 -47.03 -25.19 0.41
CA GLY A 310 -47.52 -26.45 0.98
C GLY A 310 -47.61 -26.43 2.50
N LEU A 311 -46.63 -25.84 3.19
CA LEU A 311 -46.60 -25.70 4.65
C LEU A 311 -47.69 -24.74 5.14
N LEU A 312 -47.91 -23.63 4.43
CA LEU A 312 -48.95 -22.65 4.75
C LEU A 312 -50.35 -23.24 4.59
N VAL A 313 -50.59 -24.01 3.51
CA VAL A 313 -51.85 -24.74 3.30
C VAL A 313 -52.07 -25.81 4.37
N ALA A 314 -51.04 -26.57 4.75
CA ALA A 314 -51.13 -27.58 5.80
C ALA A 314 -51.49 -26.97 7.17
N LEU A 315 -50.91 -25.81 7.51
CA LEU A 315 -51.24 -25.06 8.73
C LEU A 315 -52.70 -24.57 8.74
N ILE A 316 -53.20 -24.07 7.60
CA ILE A 316 -54.60 -23.66 7.46
C ILE A 316 -55.55 -24.84 7.63
N ILE A 317 -55.25 -26.00 7.01
CA ILE A 317 -56.07 -27.21 7.15
C ILE A 317 -56.08 -27.69 8.60
N LEU A 318 -54.92 -27.72 9.27
CA LEU A 318 -54.83 -28.12 10.67
C LEU A 318 -55.66 -27.20 11.56
N LEU A 319 -55.62 -25.89 11.32
CA LEU A 319 -56.41 -24.90 12.06
C LEU A 319 -57.92 -25.08 11.83
N ILE A 320 -58.35 -25.36 10.59
CA ILE A 320 -59.75 -25.68 10.28
C ILE A 320 -60.20 -26.96 10.99
N VAL A 321 -59.37 -28.01 10.99
CA VAL A 321 -59.66 -29.26 11.71
C VAL A 321 -59.77 -29.01 13.21
N LEU A 322 -58.88 -28.21 13.79
CA LEU A 322 -58.93 -27.83 15.21
C LEU A 322 -60.22 -27.06 15.55
N ILE A 323 -60.62 -26.10 14.70
CA ILE A 323 -61.89 -25.38 14.87
C ILE A 323 -63.07 -26.34 14.75
N ALA A 324 -63.07 -27.25 13.77
CA ALA A 324 -64.13 -28.24 13.61
C ALA A 324 -64.23 -29.18 14.83
N VAL A 325 -63.10 -29.64 15.37
CA VAL A 325 -63.07 -30.44 16.61
C VAL A 325 -63.56 -29.61 17.80
N CYS A 326 -63.16 -28.35 17.93
CA CYS A 326 -63.67 -27.46 18.97
C CYS A 326 -65.20 -27.25 18.86
N VAL A 327 -65.74 -27.08 17.65
CA VAL A 327 -67.20 -26.96 17.42
C VAL A 327 -67.93 -28.28 17.69
N LEU A 328 -67.33 -29.42 17.38
CA LEU A 328 -67.90 -30.73 17.66
C LEU A 328 -67.82 -31.11 19.15
N MET A 329 -66.75 -30.73 19.84
CA MET A 329 -66.59 -30.93 21.29
C MET A 329 -67.48 -29.99 22.11
N THR A 330 -67.67 -28.74 21.66
CA THR A 330 -68.65 -27.82 22.28
C THR A 330 -70.10 -28.28 22.06
N ARG A 331 -70.40 -28.97 20.95
CA ARG A 331 -71.71 -29.62 20.73
C ARG A 331 -71.96 -30.88 21.57
N LYS A 332 -70.91 -31.53 22.08
CA LYS A 332 -71.02 -32.73 22.96
C LYS A 332 -70.81 -32.45 24.45
N GLY A 333 -70.40 -31.23 24.83
CA GLY A 333 -70.13 -30.83 26.22
C GLY A 333 -71.35 -30.45 27.05
N GLY A 334 -72.51 -31.07 26.83
CA GLY A 334 -73.69 -30.89 27.66
C GLY A 334 -74.06 -32.19 28.36
N LYS A 335 -73.59 -32.37 29.61
CA LYS A 335 -74.20 -33.12 30.74
C LYS A 335 -73.14 -33.61 31.72
N TYR A 336 -72.95 -32.87 32.82
CA TYR A 336 -72.66 -33.46 34.11
C TYR A 336 -73.92 -33.28 34.96
N SER A 337 -74.60 -34.38 35.30
CA SER A 337 -75.76 -34.35 36.19
C SER A 337 -75.28 -34.47 37.64
N ALA A 338 -75.72 -33.53 38.46
CA ALA A 338 -75.78 -33.71 39.90
C ALA A 338 -76.66 -34.94 40.21
N LEU A 339 -76.13 -35.89 40.96
CA LEU A 339 -76.95 -36.82 41.73
C LEU A 339 -76.24 -37.14 43.04
N GLU A 340 -76.62 -36.38 44.04
CA GLU A 340 -76.48 -36.67 45.45
C GLU A 340 -77.39 -37.85 45.82
N LYS A 341 -76.87 -38.80 46.60
CA LYS A 341 -77.68 -39.68 47.43
C LYS A 341 -76.84 -40.30 48.55
N ASP A 342 -77.14 -39.83 49.76
CA ASP A 342 -76.69 -40.34 51.05
C ASP A 342 -77.30 -41.71 51.42
N ILE A 343 -76.74 -42.26 52.52
CA ILE A 343 -77.26 -43.18 53.57
C ILE A 343 -76.29 -44.38 53.72
N VAL A 344 -75.37 -44.49 54.70
CA VAL A 344 -75.33 -44.43 56.19
C VAL A 344 -75.05 -45.83 56.79
N HIS A 345 -74.31 -45.83 57.92
CA HIS A 345 -73.98 -46.89 58.91
C HIS A 345 -72.61 -47.58 58.77
N GLU A 346 -71.79 -47.79 59.81
CA GLU A 346 -71.68 -47.30 61.20
C GLU A 346 -70.37 -47.91 61.77
N ASP A 347 -69.82 -47.28 62.82
CA ASP A 347 -68.89 -47.80 63.86
C ASP A 347 -67.48 -48.32 63.49
N ASP A 348 -66.43 -47.71 64.08
CA ASP A 348 -65.82 -48.24 65.32
C ASP A 348 -64.73 -47.29 65.87
N ASP A 349 -64.58 -47.32 67.19
CA ASP A 349 -63.84 -46.44 68.07
C ASP A 349 -62.29 -46.52 67.95
N SER A 350 -61.63 -45.44 68.41
CA SER A 350 -60.55 -45.43 69.42
C SER A 350 -59.19 -44.73 69.12
N LYS A 351 -58.93 -43.72 69.98
CA LYS A 351 -57.68 -43.34 70.70
C LYS A 351 -56.56 -42.45 70.08
N PHE A 352 -56.36 -41.32 70.82
CA PHE A 352 -55.09 -40.66 71.27
C PHE A 352 -54.15 -40.03 70.23
N ALA A 353 -53.43 -38.93 70.45
CA ALA A 353 -53.38 -37.85 71.44
C ALA A 353 -52.35 -36.79 70.97
N ASP A 354 -52.53 -35.54 71.43
CA ASP A 354 -51.56 -34.45 71.66
C ASP A 354 -50.12 -34.48 71.09
N TYR A 355 -49.67 -33.39 70.47
CA TYR A 355 -49.06 -32.27 71.21
C TYR A 355 -48.84 -31.02 70.33
N ASN A 356 -49.24 -29.89 70.92
CA ASN A 356 -48.97 -28.51 70.56
C ASN A 356 -47.47 -28.17 70.46
N ARG A 357 -47.12 -27.06 69.78
CA ARG A 357 -46.83 -25.76 70.45
C ARG A 357 -46.12 -24.74 69.54
N ALA A 358 -46.78 -23.59 69.36
CA ALA A 358 -46.14 -22.29 69.11
C ALA A 358 -45.80 -21.61 70.46
N PRO A 359 -44.95 -20.57 70.47
CA PRO A 359 -45.44 -19.25 70.90
C PRO A 359 -44.85 -18.11 70.03
N SER A 360 -45.62 -17.17 69.47
CA SER A 360 -46.29 -15.98 70.06
C SER A 360 -45.33 -14.91 70.60
N ASP A 361 -45.36 -13.71 70.00
CA ASP A 361 -45.81 -12.45 70.63
C ASP A 361 -45.64 -11.23 69.68
N LEU A 362 -46.72 -10.47 69.43
CA LEU A 362 -47.01 -9.08 69.90
C LEU A 362 -46.15 -8.00 69.21
N SER A 363 -46.62 -6.83 68.79
CA SER A 363 -47.93 -6.16 68.71
C SER A 363 -47.77 -5.00 67.71
N MET A 364 -48.75 -4.75 66.84
CA MET A 364 -49.62 -3.56 66.80
C MET A 364 -48.93 -2.19 66.58
N GLY A 365 -49.34 -1.48 65.52
CA GLY A 365 -49.07 -0.05 65.36
C GLY A 365 -49.21 0.44 63.91
N GLU A 366 -50.32 1.11 63.63
CA GLU A 366 -50.75 1.66 62.34
C GLU A 366 -50.39 3.16 62.21
N PHE A 367 -50.42 3.66 60.97
CA PHE A 367 -50.57 5.05 60.48
C PHE A 367 -49.36 5.86 59.94
N ASP A 368 -49.56 6.25 58.65
CA ASP A 368 -49.22 7.48 57.89
C ASP A 368 -47.84 8.16 58.00
N ASP A 369 -47.22 8.50 56.87
CA ASP A 369 -47.48 9.77 56.17
C ASP A 369 -46.55 9.93 54.94
N ASP A 370 -47.03 10.69 53.96
CA ASP A 370 -46.44 11.00 52.67
C ASP A 370 -45.43 12.17 52.75
N LYS A 371 -44.26 12.08 52.09
CA LYS A 371 -43.57 13.19 51.36
C LYS A 371 -42.10 12.93 50.95
N ARG A 372 -41.85 13.25 49.67
CA ARG A 372 -40.74 14.03 49.07
C ARG A 372 -39.30 13.46 48.94
N ARG A 373 -38.93 13.41 47.65
CA ARG A 373 -37.74 13.99 46.96
C ARG A 373 -36.31 13.66 47.44
N THR A 374 -35.65 12.87 46.59
CA THR A 374 -34.39 13.12 45.84
C THR A 374 -33.07 13.54 46.52
N TYR A 375 -32.03 12.79 46.10
CA TYR A 375 -30.57 13.01 46.07
C TYR A 375 -29.78 12.87 47.38
N LEU A 376 -28.93 11.84 47.45
CA LEU A 376 -27.46 11.97 47.56
C LEU A 376 -26.73 10.61 47.66
N VAL A 377 -25.81 10.41 46.71
CA VAL A 377 -24.46 9.85 46.79
C VAL A 377 -24.05 9.06 48.05
N LYS A 378 -23.57 7.82 47.87
CA LYS A 378 -22.23 7.40 48.34
C LYS A 378 -21.77 6.07 47.73
N TYR A 379 -20.53 6.09 47.25
CA TYR A 379 -19.65 4.94 47.06
C TYR A 379 -19.27 4.34 48.43
N GLY A 380 -19.03 3.03 48.45
CA GLY A 380 -18.25 2.27 49.44
C GLY A 380 -17.87 0.95 48.73
N GLU A 381 -16.64 0.79 48.25
CA GLU A 381 -15.42 0.49 49.02
C GLU A 381 -15.46 -0.92 49.61
N SER A 382 -14.59 -1.78 49.09
CA SER A 382 -13.92 -2.82 49.86
C SER A 382 -12.54 -3.03 49.25
N ASP A 383 -11.56 -2.42 49.91
CA ASP A 383 -10.31 -3.01 50.42
C ASP A 383 -10.04 -4.45 49.97
N GLY A 384 -8.83 -4.84 49.58
CA GLY A 384 -7.54 -4.38 50.08
C GLY A 384 -6.78 -5.59 50.62
N PHE A 385 -5.47 -5.40 50.81
CA PHE A 385 -4.41 -6.33 51.23
C PHE A 385 -3.62 -6.99 50.09
N ALA A 386 -2.48 -6.41 49.68
CA ALA A 386 -1.18 -6.30 50.37
C ALA A 386 -0.42 -7.64 50.33
N SER A 387 0.90 -7.69 50.19
CA SER A 387 1.93 -6.79 50.68
C SER A 387 3.26 -7.03 49.96
N ASP A 388 4.07 -5.97 49.96
CA ASP A 388 5.54 -5.92 50.11
C ASP A 388 6.46 -6.71 49.16
N GLY A 389 7.56 -6.13 48.68
CA GLY A 389 8.14 -4.83 49.02
C GLY A 389 9.64 -4.85 48.75
N GLN A 390 10.14 -3.68 48.33
CA GLN A 390 11.48 -3.16 48.65
C GLN A 390 12.71 -3.84 48.02
N ASN A 391 13.75 -3.12 47.57
CA ASN A 391 13.98 -1.69 47.43
C ASN A 391 15.34 -1.49 46.72
N ASP A 392 15.59 -0.22 46.39
CA ASP A 392 16.91 0.44 46.32
C ASP A 392 17.78 0.24 45.07
N ASP A 393 18.52 1.23 44.58
CA ASP A 393 18.47 2.70 44.64
C ASP A 393 19.59 3.21 43.69
N GLN A 394 19.57 4.52 43.41
CA GLN A 394 20.68 5.39 42.96
C GLN A 394 20.89 5.82 41.48
N LYS A 395 20.44 7.07 41.27
CA LYS A 395 21.20 8.32 41.01
C LYS A 395 21.93 8.58 39.67
N ASN A 396 21.38 9.58 38.97
CA ASN A 396 21.97 10.87 38.55
C ASN A 396 23.45 10.95 38.18
N PHE A 397 23.74 11.64 37.06
CA PHE A 397 24.45 12.93 37.09
C PHE A 397 24.27 13.73 35.78
N SER A 398 24.02 15.03 35.94
CA SER A 398 24.12 16.09 34.93
C SER A 398 25.55 16.66 34.92
N THR A 399 26.05 17.15 33.78
CA THR A 399 26.43 18.57 33.55
C THR A 399 27.26 18.77 32.27
N ALA A 400 27.03 19.94 31.65
CA ALA A 400 27.54 20.59 30.45
C ALA A 400 29.05 20.53 30.12
N VAL A 401 29.35 20.65 28.81
CA VAL A 401 30.00 21.81 28.15
C VAL A 401 29.35 22.01 26.78
#